data_AF-A0A7W1F294-F1
#
_entry.id   AF-A0A7W1F294-F1
#
_cell.length_a   1.000
_cell.length_b   1.000
_cell.length_c   1.000
_cell.angle_alpha   90.00
_cell.angle_beta   90.00
_cell.angle_gamma   90.00
#
_symmetry.space_group_name_H-M   'P 1'
#
loop_
_entity.id
_entity.type
_entity.pdbx_description
1 polymer ?
#
loop_
_entity_poly.entity_id
_entity_poly.type
_entity_poly.pdbx_seq_one_letter_code
_entity_poly.pdbx_strand_id
1 'polypeptide(L)'
;MTASKYPCPACGFTTFCEEGAGSYDICTVFGWEDDGVQYRYPDLTGGANRESLLEAQTAALLNWPLIERTFAGQIRDLAWKPLVPADLETSETDFGWSVPTKRHRQDDGATYYWRGRC
;
A
#
# COMPACT_ATOMS: atom_id res chain seq x y z
N MET A 1 -2.45 -22.81 -9.94
CA MET A 1 -2.81 -21.45 -9.49
C MET A 1 -2.33 -21.31 -8.06
N THR A 2 -1.30 -20.49 -7.85
CA THR A 2 -0.81 -20.16 -6.51
C THR A 2 -1.86 -19.29 -5.83
N ALA A 3 -2.23 -19.60 -4.60
CA ALA A 3 -3.12 -18.75 -3.82
C ALA A 3 -2.41 -17.40 -3.56
N SER A 4 -3.11 -16.29 -3.75
CA SER A 4 -2.63 -14.96 -3.33
C SER A 4 -2.39 -14.96 -1.82
N LYS A 5 -1.25 -14.43 -1.38
CA LYS A 5 -0.79 -14.49 0.02
C LYS A 5 -0.49 -13.11 0.62
N TYR A 6 -0.31 -12.10 -0.21
CA TYR A 6 0.17 -10.80 0.23
C TYR A 6 -0.91 -9.74 0.05
N PRO A 7 -1.15 -8.91 1.08
CA PRO A 7 -2.20 -7.91 1.05
C PRO A 7 -1.83 -6.71 0.19
N CYS A 8 -2.81 -6.21 -0.56
CA CYS A 8 -2.71 -4.94 -1.25
C CYS A 8 -2.56 -3.79 -0.22
N PRO A 9 -1.59 -2.86 -0.42
CA PRO A 9 -1.39 -1.75 0.52
C PRO A 9 -2.57 -0.78 0.57
N ALA A 10 -3.35 -0.68 -0.50
CA ALA A 10 -4.52 0.20 -0.57
C ALA A 10 -5.74 -0.37 0.18
N CYS A 11 -6.11 -1.64 -0.02
CA CYS A 11 -7.37 -2.18 0.51
C CYS A 11 -7.22 -3.27 1.59
N GLY A 12 -6.00 -3.79 1.78
CA GLY A 12 -5.64 -4.80 2.77
C GLY A 12 -6.04 -6.24 2.44
N PHE A 13 -6.76 -6.49 1.34
CA PHE A 13 -7.11 -7.84 0.89
C PHE A 13 -5.91 -8.55 0.27
N THR A 14 -5.77 -9.85 0.54
CA THR A 14 -4.66 -10.71 0.05
C THR A 14 -4.76 -10.97 -1.45
N THR A 15 -4.35 -10.02 -2.30
CA THR A 15 -4.50 -10.13 -3.75
C THR A 15 -3.21 -10.52 -4.48
N PHE A 16 -2.04 -10.29 -3.88
CA PHE A 16 -0.75 -10.46 -4.56
C PHE A 16 -0.12 -11.83 -4.30
N CYS A 17 0.68 -12.28 -5.28
CA CYS A 17 1.39 -13.56 -5.22
C CYS A 17 2.82 -13.42 -4.69
N GLU A 18 3.44 -12.25 -4.88
CA GLU A 18 4.83 -11.97 -4.51
C GLU A 18 4.94 -11.17 -3.21
N GLU A 19 6.04 -11.39 -2.48
CA GLU A 19 6.34 -10.67 -1.24
C GLU A 19 7.06 -9.36 -1.54
N GLY A 20 6.78 -8.34 -0.73
CA GLY A 20 7.39 -7.03 -0.83
C GLY A 20 6.54 -6.07 -1.66
N ALA A 21 6.96 -4.80 -1.68
CA ALA A 21 6.35 -3.77 -2.50
C ALA A 21 7.11 -3.64 -3.82
N GLY A 22 6.38 -3.35 -4.90
CA GLY A 22 6.96 -3.19 -6.23
C GLY A 22 6.90 -4.44 -7.10
N SER A 23 5.95 -5.35 -6.87
CA SER A 23 5.73 -6.49 -7.78
C SER A 23 5.06 -6.09 -9.09
N TYR A 24 4.48 -4.88 -9.15
CA TYR A 24 3.65 -4.39 -10.27
C TYR A 24 2.38 -5.21 -10.51
N ASP A 25 2.02 -6.12 -9.59
CA ASP A 25 0.74 -6.83 -9.65
C ASP A 25 -0.43 -5.84 -9.47
N ILE A 26 -1.52 -6.08 -10.20
CA ILE A 26 -2.75 -5.31 -10.05
C ILE A 26 -3.70 -6.01 -9.07
N CYS A 27 -4.12 -5.27 -8.04
CA CYS A 27 -5.04 -5.75 -7.02
C CYS A 27 -6.42 -6.06 -7.65
N THR A 28 -6.85 -7.32 -7.57
CA THR A 28 -8.13 -7.77 -8.14
C THR A 28 -9.36 -7.28 -7.38
N VAL A 29 -9.18 -6.63 -6.21
CA VAL A 29 -10.27 -6.07 -5.41
C VAL A 29 -10.46 -4.57 -5.67
N PHE A 30 -9.39 -3.78 -5.59
CA PHE A 30 -9.47 -2.32 -5.68
C PHE A 30 -8.88 -1.76 -6.98
N GLY A 31 -8.03 -2.51 -7.69
CA GLY A 31 -7.36 -2.06 -8.92
C GLY A 31 -6.05 -1.32 -8.70
N TRP A 32 -5.54 -1.24 -7.46
CA TRP A 32 -4.21 -0.69 -7.16
C TRP A 32 -3.10 -1.54 -7.78
N GLU A 33 -2.20 -0.94 -8.55
CA GLU A 33 -0.95 -1.54 -9.00
C GLU A 33 0.09 -1.44 -7.90
N ASP A 34 0.77 -2.54 -7.58
CA ASP A 34 1.80 -2.58 -6.56
C ASP A 34 3.09 -1.86 -6.98
N ASP A 35 3.06 -0.53 -6.87
CA ASP A 35 4.18 0.35 -7.15
C ASP A 35 5.00 0.65 -5.90
N GLY A 36 6.26 0.21 -5.91
CA GLY A 36 7.22 0.45 -4.83
C GLY A 36 7.51 1.94 -4.60
N VAL A 37 7.39 2.80 -5.62
CA VAL A 37 7.63 4.24 -5.48
C VAL A 37 6.49 4.90 -4.71
N GLN A 38 5.25 4.71 -5.15
CA GLN A 38 4.07 5.22 -4.41
C GLN A 38 3.88 4.53 -3.06
N TYR A 39 4.42 3.34 -2.87
CA TYR A 39 4.51 2.72 -1.56
C TYR A 39 5.50 3.45 -0.64
N ARG A 40 6.69 3.77 -1.14
CA ARG A 40 7.72 4.51 -0.38
C ARG A 40 7.31 5.96 -0.09
N TYR A 41 6.56 6.58 -1.00
CA TYR A 41 6.03 7.95 -0.90
C TYR A 41 4.50 7.93 -0.94
N PRO A 42 3.82 7.63 0.19
CA PRO A 42 2.38 7.38 0.18
C PRO A 42 1.50 8.56 -0.24
N ASP A 43 2.03 9.79 -0.23
CA ASP A 43 1.36 11.01 -0.71
C ASP A 43 1.67 11.35 -2.17
N LEU A 44 2.50 10.55 -2.86
CA LEU A 44 2.84 10.75 -4.26
C LEU A 44 1.66 10.37 -5.17
N THR A 45 1.23 11.33 -5.98
CA THR A 45 0.22 11.16 -7.04
C THR A 45 0.88 11.08 -8.42
N GLY A 46 0.14 10.56 -9.41
CA GLY A 46 0.58 10.58 -10.81
C GLY A 46 1.70 9.60 -11.16
N GLY A 47 1.91 8.55 -10.34
CA GLY A 47 2.78 7.41 -10.65
C GLY A 47 2.06 6.35 -11.49
N ALA A 48 2.34 5.07 -11.22
CA ALA A 48 1.60 3.95 -11.82
C ALA A 48 0.09 4.04 -11.51
N ASN A 49 -0.23 4.47 -10.28
CA ASN A 49 -1.58 4.77 -9.84
C ASN A 49 -1.82 6.29 -9.93
N ARG A 50 -2.99 6.66 -10.47
CA ARG A 50 -3.38 8.07 -10.63
C ARG A 50 -3.46 8.79 -9.29
N GLU A 51 -4.05 8.13 -8.30
CA GLU A 51 -4.17 8.61 -6.92
C GLU A 51 -2.98 8.17 -6.06
N SER A 52 -2.76 8.86 -4.95
CA SER A 52 -1.78 8.48 -3.95
C SER A 52 -2.23 7.29 -3.12
N LEU A 53 -1.31 6.62 -2.43
CA LEU A 53 -1.65 5.49 -1.56
C LEU A 53 -2.58 5.94 -0.41
N LEU A 54 -2.39 7.14 0.14
CA LEU A 54 -3.27 7.71 1.17
C LEU A 54 -4.71 7.91 0.67
N GLU A 55 -4.87 8.43 -0.55
CA GLU A 55 -6.18 8.60 -1.19
C GLU A 55 -6.81 7.24 -1.49
N ALA A 56 -6.03 6.29 -2.01
CA ALA A 56 -6.47 4.93 -2.29
C ALA A 56 -6.96 4.21 -1.03
N GLN A 57 -6.23 4.30 0.08
CA GLN A 57 -6.66 3.71 1.36
C GLN A 57 -7.97 4.31 1.86
N THR A 58 -8.13 5.63 1.73
CA THR A 58 -9.37 6.33 2.10
C THR A 58 -10.53 5.84 1.25
N ALA A 59 -10.36 5.79 -0.07
CA ALA A 59 -11.38 5.31 -1.01
C ALA A 59 -11.72 3.84 -0.79
N ALA A 60 -10.73 2.99 -0.52
CA ALA A 60 -10.95 1.58 -0.22
C ALA A 60 -11.76 1.38 1.06
N LEU A 61 -11.50 2.18 2.11
CA LEU A 61 -12.24 2.11 3.37
C LEU A 61 -13.69 2.60 3.27
N LEU A 62 -14.00 3.47 2.31
CA LEU A 62 -15.39 3.86 2.00
C LEU A 62 -16.18 2.71 1.37
N ASN A 63 -15.53 1.87 0.57
CA ASN A 63 -16.16 0.71 -0.08
C ASN A 63 -16.19 -0.53 0.83
N TRP A 64 -15.10 -0.77 1.57
CA TRP A 64 -14.93 -1.90 2.49
C TRP A 64 -14.40 -1.40 3.84
N PRO A 65 -15.28 -1.00 4.76
CA PRO A 65 -14.90 -0.58 6.11
C PRO A 65 -14.06 -1.64 6.84
N LEU A 66 -13.27 -1.25 7.85
CA LEU A 66 -12.35 -2.17 8.56
C LEU A 66 -13.00 -3.41 9.18
N ILE A 67 -14.30 -3.36 9.46
CA ILE A 67 -15.07 -4.51 9.96
C ILE A 67 -15.30 -5.56 8.87
N GLU A 68 -15.29 -5.17 7.60
CA GLU A 68 -15.35 -6.09 6.47
C GLU A 68 -14.01 -6.78 6.32
N ARG A 69 -14.01 -8.11 6.48
CA ARG A 69 -12.80 -8.93 6.47
C ARG A 69 -12.73 -9.84 5.26
N THR A 70 -13.81 -9.98 4.51
CA THR A 70 -13.88 -10.89 3.37
C THR A 70 -14.57 -10.23 2.19
N PHE A 71 -13.98 -10.30 1.01
CA PHE A 71 -14.62 -9.82 -0.20
C PHE A 71 -14.16 -10.63 -1.42
N ALA A 72 -15.10 -11.10 -2.23
CA ALA A 72 -14.82 -11.88 -3.44
C ALA A 72 -13.86 -13.08 -3.22
N GLY A 73 -13.97 -13.76 -2.07
CA GLY A 73 -13.10 -14.87 -1.69
C GLY A 73 -11.71 -14.47 -1.17
N GLN A 74 -11.38 -13.18 -1.17
CA GLN A 74 -10.16 -12.63 -0.57
C GLN A 74 -10.38 -12.29 0.90
N ILE A 75 -9.33 -12.47 1.70
CA ILE A 75 -9.34 -12.15 3.14
C ILE A 75 -8.51 -10.89 3.35
N ARG A 76 -9.00 -9.97 4.17
CA ARG A 76 -8.23 -8.79 4.60
C ARG A 76 -7.23 -9.21 5.67
N ASP A 77 -5.96 -8.93 5.44
CA ASP A 77 -4.89 -9.22 6.40
C ASP A 77 -5.19 -8.51 7.73
N LEU A 78 -5.10 -9.25 8.84
CA LEU A 78 -5.43 -8.74 10.17
C LEU A 78 -4.41 -7.72 10.68
N ALA A 79 -3.17 -7.78 10.19
CA ALA A 79 -2.13 -6.83 10.51
C ALA A 79 -2.21 -5.56 9.64
N TRP A 80 -2.91 -5.62 8.49
CA TRP A 80 -3.09 -4.43 7.65
C TRP A 80 -3.88 -3.36 8.38
N LYS A 81 -3.38 -2.13 8.29
CA LYS A 81 -3.98 -0.92 8.86
C LYS A 81 -3.75 0.24 7.88
N PRO A 82 -4.65 1.23 7.82
CA PRO A 82 -4.40 2.44 7.05
C PRO A 82 -3.23 3.22 7.65
N LEU A 83 -2.55 3.98 6.79
CA LEU A 83 -1.50 4.89 7.20
C LEU A 83 -2.07 6.03 8.03
N VAL A 84 -1.36 6.38 9.10
CA VAL A 84 -1.63 7.57 9.89
C VAL A 84 -0.49 8.57 9.75
N PRO A 85 -0.70 9.87 10.06
CA PRO A 85 0.36 10.87 9.96
C PRO A 85 1.64 10.52 10.73
N ALA A 86 1.54 9.73 11.80
CA ALA A 86 2.70 9.26 12.57
C ALA A 86 3.57 8.23 11.83
N ASP A 87 3.06 7.60 10.77
CA ASP A 87 3.80 6.66 9.91
C ASP A 87 4.62 7.38 8.81
N LEU A 88 4.46 8.70 8.69
CA LEU A 88 5.04 9.51 7.62
C LEU A 88 6.11 10.46 8.14
N GLU A 89 7.16 10.65 7.34
CA GLU A 89 8.24 11.61 7.59
C GLU A 89 8.41 12.54 6.40
N THR A 90 8.66 13.82 6.64
CA THR A 90 8.99 14.76 5.57
C THR A 90 10.37 14.39 5.00
N SER A 91 10.42 14.05 3.72
CA SER A 91 11.66 13.83 3.00
C SER A 91 11.87 15.00 2.04
N GLU A 92 12.92 15.79 2.24
CA GLU A 92 13.21 16.94 1.38
C GLU A 92 14.04 16.59 0.12
N THR A 93 14.59 15.37 -0.01
CA THR A 93 15.72 15.18 -0.96
C THR A 93 15.93 13.81 -1.61
N ASP A 94 15.01 12.85 -1.54
CA ASP A 94 15.24 11.59 -2.27
C ASP A 94 14.94 11.76 -3.78
N PHE A 95 15.95 11.51 -4.62
CA PHE A 95 15.89 11.47 -6.10
C PHE A 95 15.75 12.81 -6.87
N GLY A 96 15.95 13.97 -6.23
CA GLY A 96 16.06 15.25 -6.95
C GLY A 96 14.75 15.76 -7.58
N TRP A 97 13.60 15.21 -7.16
CA TRP A 97 12.30 15.75 -7.50
C TRP A 97 12.07 17.06 -6.74
N SER A 98 11.62 18.11 -7.43
CA SER A 98 11.32 19.42 -6.81
C SER A 98 10.05 19.42 -5.95
N VAL A 99 9.48 18.25 -5.66
CA VAL A 99 8.20 18.12 -4.95
C VAL A 99 8.47 17.54 -3.56
N PRO A 100 8.15 18.27 -2.47
CA PRO A 100 8.19 17.71 -1.13
C PRO A 100 7.23 16.52 -1.05
N THR A 101 7.75 15.34 -0.69
CA THR A 101 6.94 14.14 -0.48
C THR A 101 7.19 13.59 0.91
N LYS A 102 6.19 12.88 1.45
CA LYS A 102 6.31 12.20 2.73
C LYS A 102 6.73 10.77 2.48
N ARG A 103 7.90 10.41 3.01
CA ARG A 103 8.39 9.04 2.98
C ARG A 103 7.74 8.24 4.10
N HIS A 104 7.48 6.96 3.83
CA HIS A 104 7.11 6.01 4.87
C HIS A 104 8.27 5.83 5.88
N ARG A 105 8.02 6.06 7.18
CA ARG A 105 9.03 6.01 8.26
C ARG A 105 9.76 4.67 8.35
N GLN A 106 9.04 3.57 8.17
CA GLN A 106 9.57 2.21 8.33
C GLN A 106 9.92 1.53 7.00
N ASP A 107 10.12 2.29 5.93
CA ASP A 107 10.52 1.71 4.65
C ASP A 107 11.95 1.12 4.73
N ASP A 108 12.04 -0.20 4.78
CA ASP A 108 13.29 -0.96 4.69
C ASP A 108 13.59 -1.46 3.27
N GLY A 109 12.76 -1.09 2.29
CA GLY A 109 12.89 -1.49 0.89
C GLY A 109 12.64 -2.98 0.63
N ALA A 110 12.22 -3.77 1.63
CA ALA A 110 12.11 -5.22 1.51
C ALA A 110 10.72 -5.77 1.86
N THR A 111 9.94 -5.10 2.72
CA THR A 111 8.65 -5.61 3.19
C THR A 111 7.59 -4.52 3.35
N TYR A 112 6.31 -4.90 3.28
CA TYR A 112 5.23 -3.99 3.67
C TYR A 112 5.31 -3.69 5.19
N TYR A 113 5.22 -2.42 5.57
CA TYR A 113 5.39 -1.84 6.91
C TYR A 113 4.56 -2.47 8.04
N TRP A 114 3.44 -3.15 7.78
CA TRP A 114 2.71 -3.89 8.81
C TRP A 114 3.28 -5.30 9.06
N ARG A 115 4.33 -5.70 8.34
CA ARG A 115 5.15 -6.89 8.56
C ARG A 115 6.54 -6.54 9.05
N GLY A 116 6.61 -5.67 10.06
CA GLY A 116 7.85 -5.48 10.82
C GLY A 116 8.40 -6.84 11.28
N ARG A 117 9.73 -7.02 11.18
CA ARG A 117 10.43 -8.19 11.74
C ARG A 117 9.99 -8.38 13.19
N CYS A 118 9.57 -9.60 13.53
CA CYS A 118 9.44 -10.06 14.92
C CYS A 118 10.73 -9.81 15.71
#